data_AF-A0A8T4W551-F1
#
_entry.id   AF-A0A8T4W551-F1
#
_cell.length_a   1.000
_cell.length_b   1.000
_cell.length_c   1.000
_cell.angle_alpha   90.00
_cell.angle_beta   90.00
_cell.angle_gamma   90.00
#
_symmetry.space_group_name_H-M   'P 1'
#
loop_
_entity.id
_entity.type
_entity.pdbx_description
1 polymer ?
#
loop_
_entity_poly.entity_id
_entity_poly.type
_entity_poly.pdbx_seq_one_letter_code
_entity_poly.pdbx_strand_id
1 'polypeptide(L)'
;MVLQELFGIGFCGGAICFLIFLPFLIRFLVAYYIYEDAKKRGEEEMLWLIVGLVAGIIGLIIWLIVRPDRREVRMNDQRWQGTQYDQRAIPPQDRQVGKPCPDCDSPMRWITEHNRWFCDSCREYK
;
A
#
# COMPACT_ATOMS: atom_id res chain seq x y z
N MET A 1 14.05 14.64 -63.51
CA MET A 1 13.96 13.42 -62.68
C MET A 1 14.94 13.39 -61.51
N VAL A 2 16.10 14.08 -61.55
CA VAL A 2 17.06 14.12 -60.40
C VAL A 2 16.71 15.16 -59.33
N LEU A 3 15.90 16.17 -59.66
CA LEU A 3 15.55 17.26 -58.73
C LEU A 3 14.46 16.87 -57.70
N GLN A 4 13.73 15.76 -57.90
CA GLN A 4 12.66 15.33 -56.99
C GLN A 4 13.19 14.50 -55.80
N GLU A 5 14.34 13.85 -55.97
CA GLU A 5 15.02 13.06 -54.92
C GLU A 5 15.74 13.95 -53.88
N LEU A 6 16.19 15.15 -54.28
CA LEU A 6 16.91 16.09 -53.40
C LEU A 6 15.98 16.79 -52.38
N PHE A 7 14.74 17.13 -52.78
CA PHE A 7 13.74 17.69 -51.86
C PHE A 7 13.14 16.61 -50.94
N GLY A 8 13.12 15.34 -51.37
CA GLY A 8 12.71 14.21 -50.55
C GLY A 8 13.63 14.02 -49.33
N ILE A 9 14.94 14.14 -49.48
CA ILE A 9 15.89 13.86 -48.37
C ILE A 9 15.83 14.93 -47.27
N GLY A 10 15.60 16.21 -47.60
CA GLY A 10 15.46 17.29 -46.61
C GLY A 10 14.15 17.25 -45.83
N PHE A 11 13.04 16.91 -46.49
CA PHE A 11 11.72 16.84 -45.85
C PHE A 11 11.49 15.49 -45.16
N CYS A 12 11.98 14.38 -45.74
CA CYS A 12 11.96 13.06 -45.11
C CYS A 12 12.96 12.99 -43.96
N GLY A 13 14.14 13.63 -44.03
CA GLY A 13 15.10 13.65 -42.93
C GLY A 13 14.52 14.30 -41.66
N GLY A 14 13.84 15.44 -41.81
CA GLY A 14 13.15 16.10 -40.70
C GLY A 14 11.97 15.29 -40.16
N ALA A 15 11.12 14.76 -41.04
CA ALA A 15 9.97 13.93 -40.65
C ALA A 15 10.39 12.62 -39.99
N ILE A 16 11.43 11.95 -40.50
CA ILE A 16 12.00 10.72 -39.92
C ILE A 16 12.65 11.02 -38.56
N CYS A 17 13.35 12.15 -38.42
CA CYS A 17 13.81 12.61 -37.11
C CYS A 17 12.63 12.77 -36.14
N PHE A 18 11.57 13.49 -36.50
CA PHE A 18 10.41 13.60 -35.61
C PHE A 18 9.77 12.25 -35.31
N LEU A 19 9.64 11.35 -36.30
CA LEU A 19 9.05 10.02 -36.11
C LEU A 19 9.86 9.09 -35.21
N ILE A 20 11.17 9.32 -35.05
CA ILE A 20 12.05 8.52 -34.20
C ILE A 20 12.31 9.21 -32.84
N PHE A 21 12.62 10.50 -32.86
CA PHE A 21 12.94 11.28 -31.67
C PHE A 21 11.72 11.57 -30.80
N LEU A 22 10.55 11.87 -31.39
CA LEU A 22 9.34 12.17 -30.64
C LEU A 22 8.86 10.99 -29.78
N PRO A 23 8.76 9.74 -30.29
CA PRO A 23 8.43 8.60 -29.42
C PRO A 23 9.55 8.23 -28.44
N PHE A 24 10.83 8.48 -28.77
CA PHE A 24 11.93 8.32 -27.82
C PHE A 24 11.82 9.30 -26.65
N LEU A 25 11.55 10.57 -26.94
CA LEU A 25 11.36 11.61 -25.93
C LEU A 25 10.14 11.30 -25.05
N ILE A 26 9.03 10.86 -25.67
CA ILE A 26 7.83 10.43 -24.95
C ILE A 26 8.14 9.23 -24.04
N ARG A 27 8.88 8.22 -24.50
CA ARG A 27 9.31 7.09 -23.65
C ARG A 27 10.13 7.57 -22.45
N PHE A 28 11.03 8.52 -22.67
CA PHE A 28 11.87 9.07 -21.61
C PHE A 28 11.04 9.84 -20.57
N LEU A 29 10.05 10.62 -21.03
CA LEU A 29 9.12 11.37 -20.18
C LEU A 29 8.21 10.44 -19.37
N VAL A 30 7.74 9.37 -20.01
CA VAL A 30 6.97 8.30 -19.35
C VAL A 30 7.82 7.59 -18.29
N ALA A 31 9.07 7.24 -18.59
CA ALA A 31 9.98 6.60 -17.64
C ALA A 31 10.27 7.53 -16.45
N TYR A 32 10.47 8.83 -16.70
CA TYR A 32 10.60 9.85 -15.64
C TYR A 32 9.36 9.90 -14.74
N TYR A 33 8.16 9.87 -15.33
CA TYR A 33 6.91 9.84 -14.56
C TYR A 33 6.79 8.58 -13.69
N ILE A 34 7.12 7.41 -14.24
CA ILE A 34 7.15 6.13 -13.50
C ILE A 34 8.14 6.22 -12.33
N TYR A 35 9.32 6.80 -12.54
CA TYR A 35 10.33 7.02 -11.49
C TYR A 35 9.81 7.93 -10.38
N GLU A 36 9.20 9.06 -10.71
CA GLU A 36 8.63 9.96 -9.71
C GLU A 36 7.53 9.30 -8.87
N ASP A 37 6.73 8.43 -9.49
CA ASP A 37 5.68 7.70 -8.80
C ASP A 37 6.24 6.54 -7.96
N ALA A 38 7.32 5.89 -8.38
CA ALA A 38 8.05 4.88 -7.60
C ALA A 38 8.75 5.50 -6.37
N LYS A 39 9.41 6.65 -6.54
CA LYS A 39 10.07 7.39 -5.45
C LYS A 39 9.11 7.76 -4.33
N LYS A 40 7.88 8.14 -4.67
CA LYS A 40 6.82 8.44 -3.70
C LYS A 40 6.37 7.22 -2.89
N ARG A 41 6.74 6.00 -3.30
CA ARG A 41 6.35 4.73 -2.67
C ARG A 41 7.47 4.07 -1.88
N GLY A 42 8.71 4.55 -1.99
CA GLY A 42 9.87 3.92 -1.33
C GLY A 42 10.22 2.54 -1.90
N GLU A 43 9.73 2.21 -3.11
CA GLU A 43 10.13 1.02 -3.87
C GLU A 43 11.47 1.28 -4.58
N GLU A 44 12.20 0.22 -4.94
CA GLU A 44 13.49 0.29 -5.66
C GLU A 44 13.39 1.14 -6.94
N GLU A 45 13.80 2.40 -6.82
CA GLU A 45 13.50 3.48 -7.78
C GLU A 45 14.16 3.23 -9.15
N MET A 46 15.34 2.62 -9.12
CA MET A 46 16.14 2.33 -10.31
C MET A 46 15.56 1.19 -11.14
N LEU A 47 14.94 0.19 -10.51
CA LEU A 47 14.36 -0.96 -11.22
C LEU A 47 13.17 -0.54 -12.08
N TRP A 48 12.27 0.27 -11.54
CA TRP A 48 11.11 0.76 -12.29
C TRP A 48 11.49 1.69 -13.45
N LEU A 49 12.57 2.47 -13.30
CA LEU A 49 13.09 3.30 -14.38
C LEU A 49 13.66 2.45 -15.52
N ILE A 50 14.48 1.43 -15.20
CA ILE A 50 15.04 0.49 -16.18
C ILE A 50 13.93 -0.29 -16.87
N VAL A 51 12.94 -0.79 -16.13
CA VAL A 51 11.79 -1.52 -16.67
C VAL A 51 10.97 -0.63 -17.62
N GLY A 52 10.66 0.62 -17.24
CA GLY A 52 9.94 1.56 -18.08
C GLY A 52 10.70 1.95 -19.36
N LEU A 53 12.01 2.09 -19.29
CA LEU A 53 12.86 2.47 -20.42
C LEU A 53 13.03 1.31 -21.42
N VAL A 54 13.32 0.10 -20.94
CA VAL A 54 13.58 -1.09 -21.78
C VAL A 54 12.28 -1.66 -22.36
N ALA A 55 11.25 -1.85 -21.52
CA ALA A 55 9.97 -2.38 -21.98
C ALA A 55 9.11 -1.32 -22.70
N GLY A 56 9.42 -0.03 -22.55
CA GLY A 56 8.73 1.05 -23.23
C GLY A 56 7.26 1.15 -22.88
N ILE A 57 6.39 1.14 -23.90
CA ILE A 57 4.93 1.13 -23.70
C ILE A 57 4.50 -0.10 -22.89
N ILE A 58 5.17 -1.25 -23.08
CA ILE A 58 4.86 -2.47 -22.32
C ILE A 58 5.18 -2.27 -20.83
N GLY A 59 6.25 -1.54 -20.51
CA GLY A 59 6.61 -1.19 -19.13
C GLY A 59 5.55 -0.30 -18.46
N LEU A 60 4.95 0.63 -19.20
CA LEU A 60 3.83 1.43 -18.71
C LEU A 60 2.58 0.58 -18.43
N ILE A 61 2.27 -0.39 -19.30
CA ILE A 61 1.13 -1.30 -19.12
C ILE A 61 1.35 -2.18 -17.86
N ILE A 62 2.55 -2.74 -17.69
CA ILE A 62 2.91 -3.53 -16.49
C ILE A 62 2.81 -2.65 -15.24
N TRP A 63 3.34 -1.43 -15.27
CA TRP A 63 3.25 -0.49 -14.16
C TRP A 63 1.81 -0.16 -13.78
N LEU A 64 0.91 0.02 -14.77
CA LEU A 64 -0.51 0.27 -14.55
C LEU A 64 -1.22 -0.91 -13.88
N ILE A 65 -0.84 -2.15 -14.21
CA ILE A 65 -1.40 -3.36 -13.59
C ILE A 65 -0.89 -3.54 -12.15
N VAL A 66 0.41 -3.34 -11.93
CA VAL A 66 1.03 -3.51 -10.62
C VAL A 66 0.68 -2.37 -9.66
N ARG A 67 0.22 -1.21 -10.17
CA ARG A 67 -0.22 -0.09 -9.33
C ARG A 67 -1.44 -0.52 -8.49
N PRO A 68 -1.29 -0.77 -7.17
CA PRO A 68 -2.42 -1.12 -6.34
C PRO A 68 -3.40 0.06 -6.31
N ASP A 69 -4.69 -0.20 -6.49
CA ASP A 69 -5.71 0.84 -6.40
C ASP A 69 -5.81 1.30 -4.94
N ARG A 70 -5.51 2.58 -4.68
CA ARG A 70 -5.73 3.18 -3.34
C ARG A 70 -7.17 3.05 -2.89
N ARG A 71 -8.12 2.91 -3.81
CA ARG A 71 -9.54 2.65 -3.52
C ARG A 71 -9.76 1.24 -2.99
N GLU A 72 -9.05 0.25 -3.51
CA GLU A 72 -9.13 -1.11 -3.00
C GLU A 72 -8.51 -1.21 -1.60
N VAL A 73 -7.39 -0.54 -1.34
CA VAL A 73 -6.81 -0.50 0.01
C VAL A 73 -7.71 0.25 0.99
N ARG A 74 -8.29 1.40 0.61
CA ARG A 74 -9.27 2.11 1.46
C ARG A 74 -10.57 1.33 1.66
N MET A 75 -11.08 0.67 0.63
CA MET A 75 -12.32 -0.11 0.74
C MET A 75 -12.11 -1.46 1.41
N ASN A 76 -10.94 -2.08 1.29
CA ASN A 76 -10.59 -3.30 1.99
C ASN A 76 -10.24 -3.02 3.45
N ASP A 77 -9.62 -1.86 3.73
CA ASP A 77 -9.59 -1.30 5.09
C ASP A 77 -11.02 -1.11 5.61
N GLN A 78 -11.94 -0.51 4.84
CA GLN A 78 -13.36 -0.47 5.24
C GLN A 78 -14.02 -1.85 5.36
N ARG A 79 -13.62 -2.84 4.57
CA ARG A 79 -14.11 -4.22 4.64
C ARG A 79 -13.60 -4.94 5.89
N TRP A 80 -12.41 -4.60 6.38
CA TRP A 80 -11.90 -4.94 7.71
C TRP A 80 -12.33 -3.95 8.81
N GLN A 81 -12.94 -2.81 8.48
CA GLN A 81 -13.76 -2.00 9.40
C GLN A 81 -15.21 -2.52 9.46
N GLY A 82 -15.53 -3.61 8.74
CA GLY A 82 -16.77 -4.37 8.85
C GLY A 82 -16.89 -5.17 10.15
N THR A 83 -15.79 -5.39 10.86
CA THR A 83 -15.85 -5.55 12.32
C THR A 83 -15.72 -4.16 12.93
N GLN A 84 -16.74 -3.33 12.67
CA GLN A 84 -17.13 -2.34 13.65
C GLN A 84 -17.31 -3.17 14.92
N TYR A 85 -16.30 -3.12 15.77
CA TYR A 85 -16.40 -3.39 17.18
C TYR A 85 -17.74 -2.82 17.61
N ASP A 86 -18.69 -3.73 17.71
CA ASP A 86 -19.99 -3.45 18.24
C ASP A 86 -19.70 -3.07 19.70
N GLN A 87 -19.62 -1.76 19.93
CA GLN A 87 -19.47 -1.19 21.26
C GLN A 87 -20.62 -1.62 22.18
N ARG A 88 -21.71 -2.18 21.63
CA ARG A 88 -22.84 -2.71 22.38
C ARG A 88 -22.69 -4.21 22.69
N ALA A 89 -21.70 -4.89 22.10
CA ALA A 89 -21.32 -6.27 22.40
C ALA A 89 -19.95 -6.37 23.08
N ILE A 90 -19.49 -5.31 23.75
CA ILE A 90 -18.57 -5.49 24.87
C ILE A 90 -19.44 -6.04 26.00
N PRO A 91 -19.34 -7.33 26.37
CA PRO A 91 -19.91 -7.74 27.64
C PRO A 91 -19.24 -6.86 28.71
N PRO A 92 -19.98 -6.27 29.66
CA PRO A 92 -19.35 -5.56 30.76
C PRO A 92 -18.28 -6.49 31.35
N GLN A 93 -17.01 -6.05 31.39
CA GLN A 93 -15.94 -6.75 32.12
C GLN A 93 -16.12 -6.54 33.64
N ASP A 94 -17.34 -6.79 34.07
CA ASP A 94 -17.91 -6.83 35.39
C ASP A 94 -19.09 -7.79 35.25
N ARG A 95 -18.86 -9.09 35.50
CA ARG A 95 -19.72 -9.85 36.43
C ARG A 95 -19.15 -11.22 36.77
N GLN A 96 -17.84 -11.28 37.01
CA GLN A 96 -17.38 -12.12 38.10
C GLN A 96 -16.76 -11.15 39.10
N VAL A 97 -17.62 -10.34 39.73
CA VAL A 97 -17.27 -9.75 41.01
C VAL A 97 -17.07 -10.93 41.93
N GLY A 98 -15.83 -11.42 41.98
CA GLY A 98 -15.42 -12.42 42.93
C GLY A 98 -15.74 -11.89 44.32
N LYS A 99 -15.92 -12.83 45.26
CA LYS A 99 -15.92 -12.51 46.69
C LYS A 99 -14.86 -11.43 46.99
N PRO A 100 -15.19 -10.39 47.77
CA PRO A 100 -14.21 -9.37 48.11
C PRO A 100 -13.01 -10.00 48.81
N CYS A 101 -11.82 -9.46 48.59
CA CYS A 101 -10.63 -9.91 49.29
C CYS A 101 -10.78 -9.65 50.80
N PRO A 102 -10.57 -10.63 51.70
CA PRO A 102 -10.69 -10.43 53.14
C PRO A 102 -9.67 -9.43 53.72
N ASP A 103 -8.57 -9.17 52.98
CA ASP A 103 -7.48 -8.31 53.44
C ASP A 103 -7.63 -6.84 52.96
N CYS A 104 -8.27 -6.59 51.82
CA CYS A 104 -8.32 -5.25 51.20
C CYS A 104 -9.65 -4.89 50.52
N ASP A 105 -10.67 -5.75 50.61
CA ASP A 105 -12.02 -5.57 50.07
C ASP A 105 -12.10 -5.31 48.55
N SER A 106 -10.99 -5.47 47.81
CA SER A 106 -10.94 -5.25 46.37
C SER A 106 -11.60 -6.40 45.60
N PRO A 107 -12.22 -6.14 44.42
CA PRO A 107 -12.81 -7.18 43.59
C PRO A 107 -11.73 -8.12 43.05
N MET A 108 -11.89 -9.42 43.27
CA MET A 108 -10.93 -10.42 42.79
C MET A 108 -11.25 -10.92 41.39
N ARG A 109 -10.19 -11.17 40.61
CA ARG A 109 -10.26 -11.77 39.28
C ARG A 109 -10.00 -13.28 39.38
N TRP A 110 -10.79 -14.07 38.66
CA TRP A 110 -10.54 -15.51 38.52
C TRP A 110 -9.44 -15.76 37.49
N ILE A 111 -8.40 -16.53 37.85
CA ILE A 111 -7.35 -16.95 36.93
C ILE A 111 -7.59 -18.40 36.54
N THR A 112 -8.01 -18.62 35.30
CA THR A 112 -8.34 -19.96 34.77
C THR A 112 -7.15 -20.91 34.76
N GLU A 113 -5.93 -20.39 34.59
CA GLU A 113 -4.69 -21.17 34.58
C GLU A 113 -4.40 -21.86 35.92
N HIS A 114 -4.81 -21.24 37.02
CA HIS A 114 -4.53 -21.75 38.38
C HIS A 114 -5.79 -22.10 39.17
N ASN A 115 -6.97 -21.92 38.57
CA ASN A 115 -8.27 -22.19 39.16
C ASN A 115 -8.40 -21.60 40.59
N ARG A 116 -7.89 -20.37 40.77
CA ARG A 116 -7.88 -19.62 42.03
C ARG A 116 -8.26 -18.16 41.82
N TRP A 117 -8.71 -17.52 42.90
CA TRP A 117 -8.96 -16.08 42.91
C TRP A 117 -7.64 -15.34 43.11
N PHE A 118 -7.42 -14.28 42.34
CA PHE A 118 -6.25 -13.42 42.48
C PHE A 118 -6.71 -11.99 42.75
N CYS A 119 -6.10 -11.36 43.77
CA CYS A 119 -6.35 -9.98 44.10
C CYS A 119 -5.22 -9.11 43.54
N ASP A 120 -5.53 -8.19 42.62
CA ASP A 120 -4.51 -7.33 42.00
C ASP A 120 -3.92 -6.29 42.99
N SER A 121 -4.69 -5.88 44.01
CA SER A 121 -4.24 -4.95 45.07
C SER A 121 -3.21 -5.58 46.03
N CYS A 122 -3.48 -6.80 46.51
CA CYS A 122 -2.59 -7.53 47.43
C CYS A 122 -1.54 -8.38 46.71
N ARG A 123 -1.70 -8.62 45.40
CA ARG A 123 -0.87 -9.52 44.57
C ARG A 123 -0.73 -10.93 45.13
N GLU A 124 -1.81 -11.46 45.71
CA GLU A 124 -1.86 -12.79 46.33
C GLU A 124 -3.05 -13.61 45.81
N TYR A 125 -2.92 -14.94 45.85
CA TYR A 125 -3.96 -15.92 45.50
C TYR A 125 -4.77 -16.36 46.73
N LYS A 126 -6.08 -16.57 46.57
CA LYS A 126 -6.99 -17.09 47.60
C LYS A 126 -7.93 -18.19 47.06
#